data_AF-A0A957P120-F1
#
_entry.id   AF-A0A957P120-F1
#
_cell.length_a   1.000
_cell.length_b   1.000
_cell.length_c   1.000
_cell.angle_alpha   90.00
_cell.angle_beta   90.00
_cell.angle_gamma   90.00
#
_symmetry.space_group_name_H-M   'P 1'
#
loop_
_entity.id
_entity.type
_entity.pdbx_description
1 polymer ?
#
loop_
_entity_poly.entity_id
_entity_poly.type
_entity_poly.pdbx_seq_one_letter_code
_entity_poly.pdbx_strand_id
1 'polypeptide(L)'
;QHVLFMGVEDGFLQSTPDLRKRVTREIRRIQPQLIITSSPDRYFGGNGYINHPDHRNAGIVTLESIFPATDNMMFFPELLDEGYLPHKIKQLYIMGDAQVDLKIDITEVFEQKIEAIICHKTQV
;
A
#
# COMPACT_ATOMS: atom_id res chain seq x y z
N GLN A 1 3.24 -0.82 -17.69
CA GLN A 1 2.51 -0.33 -16.51
C GLN A 1 1.58 -1.44 -16.06
N HIS A 2 1.67 -1.88 -14.80
CA HIS A 2 0.86 -2.99 -14.28
C HIS A 2 -0.02 -2.45 -13.16
N VAL A 3 -1.34 -2.63 -13.28
CA VAL A 3 -2.32 -2.27 -12.26
C VAL A 3 -3.00 -3.55 -11.81
N LEU A 4 -3.00 -3.79 -10.50
CA LEU A 4 -3.64 -4.95 -9.88
C LEU A 4 -4.81 -4.46 -9.05
N PHE A 5 -6.01 -4.90 -9.41
CA PHE A 5 -7.22 -4.60 -8.64
C PHE A 5 -7.49 -5.72 -7.66
N MET A 6 -7.53 -5.41 -6.37
CA MET A 6 -7.80 -6.40 -5.31
C MET A 6 -9.29 -6.75 -5.18
N GLY A 7 -10.18 -6.04 -5.88
CA GLY A 7 -11.61 -6.36 -5.95
C GLY A 7 -12.33 -6.31 -4.59
N VAL A 8 -11.83 -5.50 -3.66
CA VAL A 8 -12.49 -5.23 -2.38
C VAL A 8 -13.42 -4.05 -2.58
N GLU A 9 -14.63 -4.13 -2.00
CA GLU A 9 -15.63 -3.07 -2.07
C GLU A 9 -15.14 -1.79 -1.38
N ASP A 10 -15.35 -0.65 -2.02
CA ASP A 10 -15.00 0.67 -1.49
C ASP A 10 -15.79 0.95 -0.20
N GLY A 11 -15.10 1.41 0.84
CA GLY A 11 -15.64 1.63 2.18
C GLY A 11 -15.55 0.43 3.12
N PHE A 12 -15.19 -0.76 2.60
CA PHE A 12 -15.19 -2.02 3.36
C PHE A 12 -13.84 -2.72 3.39
N LEU A 13 -12.75 -2.03 3.03
CA LEU A 13 -11.41 -2.62 3.07
C LEU A 13 -11.06 -3.05 4.50
N GLN A 14 -10.63 -4.30 4.69
CA GLN A 14 -10.17 -4.82 5.98
C GLN A 14 -8.92 -5.67 5.81
N SER A 15 -8.05 -5.69 6.84
CA SER A 15 -6.83 -6.52 6.85
C SER A 15 -7.15 -7.97 7.20
N THR A 16 -7.82 -8.67 6.27
CA THR A 16 -8.12 -10.09 6.44
C THR A 16 -6.91 -10.96 6.10
N PRO A 17 -6.78 -12.17 6.69
CA PRO A 17 -5.71 -13.10 6.31
C PRO A 17 -5.67 -13.41 4.80
N ASP A 18 -6.82 -13.55 4.14
CA ASP A 18 -6.89 -13.80 2.69
C ASP A 18 -6.34 -12.62 1.88
N LEU A 19 -6.76 -11.39 2.20
CA LEU A 19 -6.26 -10.21 1.51
C LEU A 19 -4.75 -10.04 1.72
N ARG A 20 -4.26 -10.23 2.95
CA ARG A 20 -2.83 -10.17 3.25
C ARG A 20 -2.03 -11.23 2.49
N LYS A 21 -2.56 -12.45 2.34
CA LYS A 21 -1.93 -13.49 1.54
C LYS A 21 -1.83 -13.07 0.07
N ARG A 22 -2.90 -12.51 -0.49
CA ARG A 22 -2.94 -12.02 -1.87
C ARG A 22 -1.94 -10.88 -2.09
N VAL A 23 -1.84 -9.94 -1.16
CA VAL A 23 -0.84 -8.85 -1.22
C VAL A 23 0.58 -9.41 -1.06
N THR A 24 0.81 -10.32 -0.11
CA THR A 24 2.12 -10.97 0.10
C THR A 24 2.58 -11.71 -1.16
N ARG A 25 1.67 -12.43 -1.84
CA ARG A 25 1.93 -13.07 -3.13
C ARG A 25 2.47 -12.07 -4.14
N GLU A 26 1.80 -10.93 -4.29
CA GLU A 26 2.21 -9.91 -5.25
C GLU A 26 3.54 -9.25 -4.87
N ILE A 27 3.80 -9.01 -3.59
CA ILE A 27 5.11 -8.50 -3.15
C ILE A 27 6.22 -9.52 -3.45
N ARG A 28 6.01 -10.81 -3.18
CA ARG A 28 6.98 -11.87 -3.49
C ARG A 28 7.18 -12.07 -5.00
N ARG A 29 6.13 -11.87 -5.81
CA ARG A 29 6.18 -11.95 -7.28
C ARG A 29 6.91 -10.78 -7.90
N ILE A 30 6.60 -9.56 -7.46
CA ILE A 30 7.14 -8.31 -8.02
C ILE A 30 8.55 -8.03 -7.48
N GLN A 31 8.87 -8.52 -6.28
CA GLN A 31 10.12 -8.27 -5.57
C GLN A 31 10.49 -6.77 -5.49
N PRO A 32 9.57 -5.90 -5.03
CA PRO A 32 9.79 -4.46 -5.04
C PRO A 32 10.91 -4.05 -4.06
N GLN A 33 11.76 -3.12 -4.47
CA GLN A 33 12.76 -2.54 -3.56
C GLN A 33 12.14 -1.52 -2.59
N LEU A 34 11.11 -0.80 -3.06
CA LEU A 34 10.39 0.23 -2.34
C LEU A 34 8.90 -0.07 -2.37
N ILE A 35 8.22 0.09 -1.23
CA ILE A 35 6.77 0.13 -1.13
C ILE A 35 6.35 1.51 -0.60
N ILE A 36 5.30 2.08 -1.19
CA ILE A 36 4.69 3.34 -0.76
C ILE A 36 3.26 3.04 -0.31
N THR A 37 2.87 3.49 0.88
CA THR A 37 1.53 3.26 1.45
C THR A 37 1.04 4.46 2.25
N SER A 38 -0.21 4.47 2.68
CA SER A 38 -0.79 5.43 3.63
C SER A 38 -0.50 5.05 5.08
N SER A 39 -0.44 6.05 5.97
CA SER A 39 -0.30 5.84 7.41
C SER A 39 -1.53 5.12 8.00
N PRO A 40 -1.35 4.03 8.78
CA PRO A 40 -2.45 3.30 9.41
C PRO A 40 -3.06 4.07 10.59
N ASP A 41 -2.32 5.00 11.21
CA ASP A 41 -2.67 5.61 12.50
C ASP A 41 -3.31 7.01 12.36
N ARG A 42 -3.48 7.49 11.13
CA ARG A 42 -4.08 8.81 10.87
C ARG A 42 -5.60 8.75 10.95
N TYR A 43 -6.19 8.89 12.13
CA TYR A 43 -7.65 8.96 12.30
C TYR A 43 -8.24 10.34 12.02
N PHE A 44 -7.52 11.38 12.43
CA PHE A 44 -7.94 12.77 12.29
C PHE A 44 -6.89 13.56 11.50
N GLY A 45 -7.32 14.62 10.83
CA GLY A 45 -6.41 15.52 10.12
C GLY A 45 -6.94 16.95 10.01
N GLY A 46 -6.02 17.92 9.92
CA GLY A 46 -6.35 19.33 9.70
C GLY A 46 -7.36 19.89 10.72
N ASN A 47 -8.28 20.74 10.25
CA ASN A 47 -9.33 21.36 11.07
C ASN A 47 -10.62 20.52 11.09
N GLY A 48 -10.54 19.28 11.57
CA GLY A 48 -11.73 18.46 11.85
C GLY A 48 -12.08 17.39 10.80
N TYR A 49 -11.13 17.00 9.94
CA TYR A 49 -11.34 15.90 9.00
C TYR A 49 -11.18 14.55 9.71
N ILE A 50 -12.16 13.66 9.50
CA ILE A 50 -12.09 12.25 9.90
C ILE A 50 -11.60 11.46 8.68
N ASN A 51 -10.51 10.72 8.85
CA ASN A 51 -9.92 9.97 7.75
C ASN A 51 -10.77 8.76 7.38
N HIS A 52 -10.79 8.44 6.09
CA HIS A 52 -11.51 7.29 5.56
C HIS A 52 -10.92 5.98 6.11
N PRO A 53 -11.73 5.00 6.53
CA PRO A 53 -11.23 3.72 7.02
C PRO A 53 -10.35 3.00 6.00
N ASP A 54 -10.72 3.02 4.71
CA ASP A 54 -9.93 2.33 3.68
C ASP A 54 -8.52 2.89 3.53
N HIS A 55 -8.32 4.20 3.73
CA HIS A 55 -6.96 4.76 3.73
C HIS A 55 -6.11 4.15 4.84
N ARG A 56 -6.67 4.00 6.04
CA ARG A 56 -5.96 3.38 7.16
C ARG A 56 -5.76 1.89 6.93
N ASN A 57 -6.80 1.20 6.48
CA ASN A 57 -6.78 -0.24 6.25
C ASN A 57 -5.84 -0.63 5.09
N ALA A 58 -5.66 0.21 4.07
CA ALA A 58 -4.64 0.01 3.04
C ALA A 58 -3.21 0.04 3.64
N GLY A 59 -2.98 0.96 4.59
CA GLY A 59 -1.76 1.00 5.40
C GLY A 59 -1.56 -0.29 6.19
N ILE A 60 -2.57 -0.71 6.94
CA ILE A 60 -2.53 -1.92 7.78
C ILE A 60 -2.28 -3.17 6.91
N VAL A 61 -3.04 -3.35 5.83
CA VAL A 61 -2.89 -4.47 4.88
C VAL A 61 -1.45 -4.52 4.36
N THR A 62 -0.88 -3.37 4.00
CA THR A 62 0.49 -3.30 3.50
C THR A 62 1.50 -3.71 4.58
N LEU A 63 1.44 -3.12 5.77
CA LEU A 63 2.38 -3.38 6.85
C LEU A 63 2.34 -4.84 7.33
N GLU A 64 1.14 -5.39 7.51
CA GLU A 64 0.96 -6.77 7.97
C GLU A 64 1.26 -7.80 6.87
N SER A 65 1.24 -7.40 5.59
CA SER A 65 1.74 -8.24 4.48
C SER A 65 3.25 -8.16 4.36
N ILE A 66 3.90 -7.07 4.80
CA ILE A 66 5.36 -6.98 4.85
C ILE A 66 5.88 -7.82 6.02
N PHE A 67 5.51 -7.47 7.25
CA PHE A 67 5.95 -8.17 8.45
C PHE A 67 4.76 -8.80 9.17
N PRO A 68 4.81 -10.12 9.48
CA PRO A 68 5.96 -11.02 9.37
C PRO A 68 6.00 -11.84 8.06
N ALA A 69 5.30 -11.42 6.99
CA ALA A 69 4.95 -12.31 5.90
C ALA A 69 5.92 -12.33 4.70
N THR A 70 6.30 -11.17 4.16
CA THR A 70 6.96 -11.13 2.84
C THR A 70 8.32 -11.82 2.85
N ASP A 71 9.14 -11.63 3.89
CA ASP A 71 10.51 -12.16 3.98
C ASP A 71 10.63 -13.49 4.76
N ASN A 72 9.50 -14.10 5.13
CA ASN A 72 9.45 -15.30 5.95
C ASN A 72 8.80 -16.49 5.23
N MET A 73 9.59 -17.54 4.96
CA MET A 73 9.09 -18.77 4.32
C MET A 73 8.01 -19.50 5.12
N MET A 74 7.95 -19.30 6.44
CA MET A 74 6.97 -19.97 7.31
C MET A 74 5.59 -19.30 7.28
N PHE A 75 5.49 -18.09 6.72
CA PHE A 75 4.24 -17.36 6.62
C PHE A 75 3.66 -17.51 5.22
N PHE A 76 2.40 -17.96 5.14
CA PHE A 76 1.76 -18.44 3.90
C PHE A 76 2.67 -19.43 3.14
N PRO A 77 3.02 -20.59 3.74
CA PRO A 77 3.94 -21.56 3.15
C PRO A 77 3.48 -22.07 1.77
N GLU A 78 2.17 -22.09 1.51
CA GLU A 78 1.59 -22.46 0.22
C GLU A 78 2.02 -21.53 -0.94
N LEU A 79 2.46 -20.30 -0.64
CA LEU A 79 3.04 -19.43 -1.66
C LEU A 79 4.36 -19.97 -2.19
N LEU A 80 5.08 -20.80 -1.43
CA LEU A 80 6.30 -21.48 -1.91
C LEU A 80 5.95 -22.56 -2.93
N ASP A 81 4.88 -23.31 -2.70
CA ASP A 81 4.38 -24.33 -3.64
C ASP A 81 3.91 -23.67 -4.95
N GLU A 82 3.41 -22.44 -4.88
CA GLU A 82 3.08 -21.60 -6.03
C GLU A 82 4.32 -20.94 -6.71
N GLY A 83 5.53 -21.13 -6.17
CA GLY A 83 6.78 -20.60 -6.72
C GLY A 83 7.16 -19.18 -6.26
N TYR A 84 6.44 -18.61 -5.28
CA TYR A 84 6.69 -17.27 -4.74
C TYR A 84 7.62 -17.32 -3.53
N LEU A 85 8.91 -17.13 -3.78
CA LEU A 85 9.96 -17.11 -2.77
C LEU A 85 9.88 -15.86 -1.87
N PRO A 86 10.33 -15.94 -0.61
CA PRO A 86 10.37 -14.79 0.29
C PRO A 86 11.19 -13.64 -0.29
N HIS A 87 10.76 -12.42 0.00
CA HIS A 87 11.40 -11.21 -0.49
C HIS A 87 11.54 -10.18 0.63
N LYS A 88 12.72 -9.59 0.76
CA LYS A 88 12.97 -8.53 1.74
C LYS A 88 12.98 -7.17 1.04
N ILE A 89 12.02 -6.31 1.40
CA ILE A 89 11.99 -4.93 0.91
C ILE A 89 13.16 -4.13 1.48
N LYS A 90 13.58 -3.09 0.75
CA LYS A 90 14.68 -2.20 1.18
C LYS A 90 14.17 -0.91 1.81
N GLN A 91 13.03 -0.41 1.34
CA GLN A 91 12.49 0.88 1.75
C GLN A 91 10.97 0.81 1.85
N LEU A 92 10.42 1.54 2.82
CA LEU A 92 8.99 1.72 3.02
C LEU A 92 8.73 3.21 3.21
N TYR A 93 7.94 3.81 2.33
CA TYR A 93 7.50 5.20 2.48
C TYR A 93 6.04 5.24 2.92
N ILE A 94 5.79 5.97 4.01
CA ILE A 94 4.46 6.10 4.60
C ILE A 94 3.99 7.54 4.37
N MET A 95 2.94 7.68 3.56
CA MET A 95 2.34 8.98 3.26
C MET A 95 1.35 9.37 4.35
N GLY A 96 1.36 10.65 4.70
CA GLY A 96 0.43 11.23 5.66
C GLY A 96 0.72 10.88 7.11
N ASP A 97 1.92 10.40 7.41
CA ASP A 97 2.39 10.27 8.79
C ASP A 97 2.54 11.65 9.46
N ALA A 98 2.41 11.69 10.78
CA ALA A 98 2.60 12.91 11.56
C ALA A 98 4.08 13.32 11.63
N GLN A 99 5.00 12.35 11.59
CA GLN A 99 6.43 12.56 11.64
C GLN A 99 7.05 12.36 10.26
N VAL A 100 6.93 13.37 9.40
CA VAL A 100 7.53 13.34 8.06
C VAL A 100 9.03 13.55 8.13
N ASP A 101 9.80 12.57 7.68
CA ASP A 101 11.27 12.59 7.62
C ASP A 101 11.83 12.65 6.18
N LEU A 102 11.00 12.39 5.18
CA LEU A 102 11.35 12.45 3.76
C LEU A 102 10.39 13.36 2.97
N LYS A 103 10.96 14.24 2.14
CA LYS A 103 10.21 15.06 1.17
C LYS A 103 10.84 14.88 -0.20
N ILE A 104 10.02 14.59 -1.20
CA ILE A 104 10.44 14.42 -2.59
C ILE A 104 9.95 15.64 -3.36
N ASP A 105 10.88 16.35 -4.00
CA ASP A 105 10.54 17.46 -4.89
C ASP A 105 9.94 16.90 -6.18
N ILE A 106 8.77 17.41 -6.55
CA ILE A 106 8.04 17.03 -7.76
C ILE A 106 7.84 18.21 -8.71
N THR A 107 8.56 19.31 -8.52
CA THR A 107 8.39 20.56 -9.28
C THR A 107 8.45 20.31 -10.80
N GLU A 108 9.40 19.49 -11.27
CA GLU A 108 9.57 19.18 -12.68
C GLU A 108 8.42 18.36 -13.30
N VAL A 109 7.67 17.61 -12.47
CA VAL A 109 6.58 16.72 -12.91
C VAL A 109 5.22 17.15 -12.36
N PHE A 110 5.12 18.35 -11.80
CA PHE A 110 3.92 18.82 -11.13
C PHE A 110 2.73 18.88 -12.10
N GLU A 111 2.93 19.43 -13.30
CA GLU A 111 1.87 19.51 -14.33
C GLU A 111 1.41 18.10 -14.76
N GLN A 112 2.33 17.15 -14.94
CA GLN A 112 1.99 15.77 -15.27
C GLN A 112 1.15 15.10 -14.18
N LYS A 113 1.41 15.39 -12.90
CA LYS A 113 0.58 14.93 -11.79
C LYS A 113 -0.84 15.47 -11.88
N ILE A 114 -1.00 16.76 -12.21
CA ILE A 114 -2.32 17.38 -12.36
C ILE A 114 -3.06 16.76 -13.53
N GLU A 115 -2.41 16.60 -14.69
CA GLU A 115 -2.97 15.93 -15.86
C GLU A 115 -3.43 14.49 -15.55
N ALA A 116 -2.66 13.74 -14.77
CA ALA A 116 -3.04 12.40 -14.33
C ALA A 116 -4.28 12.41 -13.41
N ILE A 117 -4.38 13.37 -12.48
CA ILE A 117 -5.53 13.47 -11.57
C ILE A 117 -6.81 13.78 -12.34
N ILE A 118 -6.78 14.71 -13.29
CA ILE A 118 -7.97 15.11 -14.06
C ILE A 118 -8.49 14.01 -15.01
N CYS A 119 -7.71 12.95 -15.25
CA CYS A 119 -8.21 11.77 -15.95
C CYS A 119 -9.33 11.04 -15.17
N HIS A 120 -9.43 11.19 -13.85
CA HIS A 120 -10.46 10.59 -13.01
C HIS A 120 -11.80 11.36 -13.05
N LYS A 121 -12.32 11.63 -14.25
CA LYS A 121 -13.43 12.56 -14.55
C LYS A 121 -14.70 12.49 -13.68
N THR A 122 -14.98 11.35 -13.05
CA THR A 122 -16.16 11.19 -12.19
C THR A 122 -15.92 11.63 -10.75
N GLN A 123 -14.66 11.88 -10.37
CA GLN A 123 -14.20 12.17 -9.01
C GLN A 123 -13.63 13.59 -8.87
N VAL A 124 -13.52 14.32 -9.98
CA VAL A 124 -12.96 15.69 -10.10
C VAL A 124 -13.86 16.56 -10.95
#